data_AF-A0A376FHM0-F1
#
_entry.id   AF-A0A376FHM0-F1
#
_cell.length_a   1.000
_cell.length_b   1.000
_cell.length_c   1.000
_cell.angle_alpha   90.00
_cell.angle_beta   90.00
_cell.angle_gamma   90.00
#
_symmetry.space_group_name_H-M   'P 1'
#
loop_
_entity.id
_entity.type
_entity.pdbx_description
1 polymer ?
#
loop_
_entity_poly.entity_id
_entity_poly.type
_entity_poly.pdbx_seq_one_letter_code
_entity_poly.pdbx_strand_id
1 'polypeptide(L)'
;MKKFSVVIAGGGSTFTPGIVLMLLANRDRFPLRALKFYDNDGARQETIAEACKIILREQAPEIEFSYTTDPKAAFTDVDFVMAHIRVGKYPMREKMKKSRCATACWARKPAGRAGFPTACALSAACWSWWITWSSTPRTRGC
;
A
#
# COMPACT_ATOMS: atom_id res chain seq x y z
N MET A 1 -18.31 -0.19 -20.30
CA MET A 1 -16.87 -0.37 -19.95
C MET A 1 -16.77 -1.14 -18.64
N LYS A 2 -15.81 -2.06 -18.53
CA LYS A 2 -15.57 -2.83 -17.30
C LYS A 2 -14.98 -1.89 -16.24
N LYS A 3 -15.61 -1.80 -15.06
CA LYS A 3 -15.10 -1.03 -13.92
C LYS A 3 -14.26 -1.96 -13.04
N PHE A 4 -13.17 -1.44 -12.48
CA PHE A 4 -12.23 -2.22 -11.68
C PHE A 4 -12.37 -1.95 -10.18
N SER A 5 -12.11 -2.99 -9.38
CA SER A 5 -11.95 -2.91 -7.93
C SER A 5 -10.46 -2.95 -7.58
N VAL A 6 -9.99 -1.96 -6.83
CA VAL A 6 -8.57 -1.82 -6.47
C VAL A 6 -8.41 -1.78 -4.97
N VAL A 7 -7.42 -2.53 -4.46
CA VAL A 7 -6.94 -2.40 -3.08
C VAL A 7 -5.56 -1.77 -3.06
N ILE A 8 -5.38 -0.77 -2.21
CA ILE A 8 -4.09 -0.16 -1.90
C ILE A 8 -3.56 -0.77 -0.61
N ALA A 9 -2.44 -1.45 -0.77
CA ALA A 9 -1.69 -2.13 0.27
C ALA A 9 -0.58 -1.21 0.81
N GLY A 10 -0.75 -0.72 2.03
CA GLY A 10 0.03 0.39 2.61
C GLY A 10 -0.74 1.72 2.59
N GLY A 11 -2.05 1.69 2.88
CA GLY A 11 -2.93 2.85 2.85
C GLY A 11 -2.46 4.03 3.72
N GLY A 12 -1.75 3.78 4.82
CA GLY A 12 -1.19 4.82 5.69
C GLY A 12 0.02 5.58 5.13
N SER A 13 0.43 5.29 3.89
CA SER A 13 1.51 6.02 3.23
C SER A 13 1.15 7.48 2.96
N THR A 14 2.12 8.37 3.11
CA THR A 14 1.97 9.79 2.75
C THR A 14 1.78 9.99 1.24
N PHE A 15 2.06 8.97 0.44
CA PHE A 15 1.87 8.98 -1.01
C PHE A 15 0.46 8.55 -1.43
N THR A 16 -0.31 7.92 -0.54
CA THR A 16 -1.65 7.41 -0.87
C THR A 16 -2.58 8.50 -1.42
N PRO A 17 -2.68 9.72 -0.83
CA PRO A 17 -3.53 10.78 -1.39
C PRO A 17 -3.14 11.18 -2.81
N GLY A 18 -1.84 11.25 -3.12
CA GLY A 18 -1.36 11.56 -4.46
C GLY A 18 -1.72 10.50 -5.48
N ILE A 19 -1.66 9.22 -5.09
CA ILE A 19 -2.07 8.10 -5.95
C ILE A 19 -3.58 8.14 -6.20
N VAL A 20 -4.39 8.46 -5.19
CA VAL A 20 -5.85 8.60 -5.34
C VAL A 20 -6.18 9.71 -6.34
N LEU A 21 -5.55 10.87 -6.21
CA LEU A 21 -5.74 11.98 -7.16
C LEU A 21 -5.33 11.58 -8.59
N MET A 22 -4.23 10.83 -8.74
CA MET A 22 -3.81 10.31 -10.04
C MET A 22 -4.83 9.33 -10.62
N LEU A 23 -5.42 8.46 -9.79
CA LEU A 23 -6.47 7.54 -10.22
C LEU A 23 -7.74 8.27 -10.65
N LEU A 24 -8.14 9.32 -9.91
CA LEU A 24 -9.29 10.16 -10.26
C LEU A 24 -9.06 10.94 -11.56
N ALA A 25 -7.84 11.43 -11.79
CA ALA A 25 -7.47 12.13 -13.01
C ALA A 25 -7.47 11.22 -14.26
N ASN A 26 -7.25 9.91 -14.09
CA ASN A 26 -7.19 8.94 -15.19
C ASN A 26 -8.44 8.03 -15.28
N ARG A 27 -9.58 8.50 -14.76
CA ARG A 27 -10.86 7.75 -14.73
C ARG A 27 -11.40 7.37 -16.13
N ASP A 28 -11.00 8.12 -17.16
CA ASP A 28 -11.33 7.88 -18.57
C ASP A 28 -10.66 6.61 -19.10
N ARG A 29 -9.42 6.34 -18.69
CA ARG A 29 -8.65 5.15 -19.08
C ARG A 29 -8.83 4.00 -18.11
N PHE A 30 -9.03 4.31 -16.83
CA PHE A 30 -9.12 3.32 -15.76
C PHE A 30 -10.33 3.60 -14.85
N PRO A 31 -11.54 3.20 -15.29
CA PRO A 31 -12.75 3.42 -14.51
C PRO A 31 -12.79 2.52 -13.28
N LEU A 32 -12.93 3.13 -12.10
CA LEU A 32 -13.00 2.45 -10.82
C LEU A 32 -14.47 2.24 -10.39
N ARG A 33 -14.77 1.06 -9.81
CA ARG A 33 -16.02 0.86 -9.04
C ARG A 33 -15.79 0.99 -7.54
N ALA A 34 -14.65 0.48 -7.06
CA ALA A 34 -14.38 0.36 -5.64
C ALA A 34 -12.89 0.59 -5.37
N LEU A 35 -12.60 1.29 -4.30
CA LEU A 35 -11.25 1.57 -3.81
C LEU A 35 -11.17 1.19 -2.33
N LYS A 36 -10.30 0.24 -2.02
CA LYS A 36 -10.11 -0.28 -0.66
C LYS A 36 -8.72 0.06 -0.15
N PHE A 37 -8.59 0.52 1.08
CA PHE A 37 -7.29 0.69 1.73
C PHE A 37 -7.06 -0.39 2.77
N TYR A 38 -5.85 -0.94 2.75
CA TYR A 38 -5.35 -1.81 3.79
C TYR A 38 -4.01 -1.32 4.30
N ASP A 39 -3.86 -1.35 5.61
CA ASP A 39 -2.62 -1.17 6.32
C ASP A 39 -2.69 -1.97 7.62
N ASN A 40 -1.54 -2.38 8.15
CA ASN A 40 -1.50 -3.03 9.45
C ASN A 40 -1.51 -2.00 10.59
N ASP A 41 -1.22 -0.73 10.31
CA ASP A 41 -1.30 0.38 11.26
C ASP A 41 -2.59 1.19 11.04
N GLY A 42 -3.64 0.80 11.77
CA GLY A 42 -4.97 1.41 11.67
C GLY A 42 -5.00 2.90 11.98
N ALA A 43 -4.34 3.33 13.06
CA ALA A 43 -4.34 4.74 13.48
C ALA A 43 -3.70 5.66 12.43
N ARG A 44 -2.61 5.19 11.80
CA ARG A 44 -1.96 5.92 10.71
C ARG A 44 -2.81 5.93 9.45
N GLN A 45 -3.46 4.81 9.14
CA GLN A 45 -4.34 4.70 7.98
C GLN A 45 -5.56 5.59 8.11
N GLU A 46 -6.17 5.67 9.30
CA GLU A 46 -7.42 6.40 9.54
C GLU A 46 -7.33 7.87 9.13
N THR A 47 -6.27 8.58 9.52
CA THR A 47 -6.08 10.00 9.15
C THR A 47 -6.03 10.18 7.63
N ILE A 48 -5.33 9.29 6.93
CA ILE A 48 -5.18 9.35 5.48
C ILE A 48 -6.48 8.93 4.78
N ALA A 49 -7.14 7.89 5.29
CA ALA A 49 -8.37 7.36 4.73
C ALA A 49 -9.52 8.35 4.84
N GLU A 50 -9.70 9.02 5.98
CA GLU A 50 -10.73 10.05 6.15
C GLU A 50 -10.48 11.26 5.25
N ALA A 51 -9.22 11.68 5.06
CA ALA A 51 -8.90 12.72 4.08
C ALA A 51 -9.26 12.30 2.65
N CYS A 52 -8.88 11.09 2.24
CA CYS A 52 -9.22 10.54 0.92
C CYS A 52 -10.73 10.36 0.72
N LYS A 53 -11.47 10.01 1.77
CA LYS A 53 -12.92 9.85 1.76
C LYS A 53 -13.63 11.16 1.42
N ILE A 54 -13.15 12.28 1.96
CA ILE A 54 -13.67 13.62 1.64
C ILE A 54 -13.43 13.93 0.16
N ILE A 55 -12.20 13.74 -0.32
CA ILE A 55 -11.83 13.98 -1.73
C ILE A 55 -12.68 13.13 -2.68
N LEU A 56 -12.90 11.85 -2.36
CA LEU A 56 -13.70 10.94 -3.17
C LEU A 56 -15.18 11.36 -3.20
N ARG A 57 -15.74 11.79 -2.06
CA ARG A 57 -17.13 12.30 -2.02
C ARG A 57 -17.34 13.54 -2.88
N GLU A 58 -16.33 14.40 -2.98
CA GLU A 58 -16.41 15.63 -3.78
C GLU A 58 -16.23 15.37 -5.28
N GLN A 59 -15.27 14.53 -5.67
CA GLN A 59 -14.88 14.36 -7.08
C GLN A 59 -15.53 13.16 -7.78
N ALA A 60 -15.82 12.09 -7.04
CA ALA A 60 -16.29 10.82 -7.59
C ALA A 60 -17.14 10.04 -6.55
N PRO A 61 -18.33 10.54 -6.20
CA PRO A 61 -19.21 9.89 -5.22
C PRO A 61 -19.71 8.51 -5.65
N GLU A 62 -19.56 8.15 -6.93
CA GLU A 62 -19.90 6.84 -7.49
C GLU A 62 -18.93 5.72 -7.12
N ILE A 63 -17.75 6.05 -6.57
CA ILE A 63 -16.72 5.06 -6.20
C ILE A 63 -16.98 4.60 -4.76
N GLU A 64 -17.14 3.29 -4.58
CA GLU A 64 -17.27 2.70 -3.25
C GLU A 64 -15.92 2.70 -2.52
N PHE A 65 -15.83 3.45 -1.43
CA PHE A 65 -14.60 3.58 -0.65
C PHE A 65 -14.71 2.93 0.73
N SER A 66 -13.75 2.08 1.06
CA SER A 66 -13.61 1.50 2.41
C SER A 66 -12.16 1.35 2.82
N TYR A 67 -11.89 1.37 4.12
CA TYR A 67 -10.57 1.11 4.67
C TYR A 67 -10.68 0.13 5.83
N THR A 68 -9.73 -0.79 5.93
CA THR A 68 -9.74 -1.83 6.97
C THR A 68 -8.32 -2.25 7.32
N THR A 69 -8.16 -2.84 8.50
CA THR A 69 -6.95 -3.56 8.92
C THR A 69 -7.10 -5.07 8.74
N ASP A 70 -8.29 -5.54 8.36
CA ASP A 70 -8.59 -6.96 8.21
C ASP A 70 -8.27 -7.45 6.78
N PRO A 71 -7.38 -8.43 6.62
CA PRO A 71 -6.92 -8.83 5.29
C PRO A 71 -8.06 -9.43 4.48
N LYS A 72 -8.91 -10.25 5.12
CA LYS A 72 -10.05 -10.87 4.45
C LYS A 72 -10.97 -9.82 3.84
N ALA A 73 -11.31 -8.76 4.58
CA ALA A 73 -12.19 -7.70 4.09
C ALA A 73 -11.52 -6.88 2.96
N ALA A 74 -10.22 -6.63 3.07
CA ALA A 74 -9.47 -5.85 2.08
C ALA A 74 -9.30 -6.56 0.72
N PHE A 75 -9.03 -7.87 0.72
CA PHE A 75 -8.73 -8.61 -0.51
C PHE A 75 -9.93 -9.31 -1.14
N THR A 76 -11.08 -9.30 -0.48
CA THR A 76 -12.30 -9.85 -1.07
C THR A 76 -12.75 -8.97 -2.22
N ASP A 77 -13.05 -9.58 -3.36
CA ASP A 77 -13.67 -8.91 -4.52
C ASP A 77 -12.83 -7.75 -5.09
N VAL A 78 -11.56 -8.05 -5.42
CA VAL A 78 -10.57 -7.09 -5.92
C VAL A 78 -9.89 -7.61 -7.19
N ASP A 79 -9.75 -6.73 -8.19
CA ASP A 79 -9.07 -7.01 -9.46
C ASP A 79 -7.57 -6.71 -9.39
N PHE A 80 -7.19 -5.59 -8.76
CA PHE A 80 -5.80 -5.16 -8.66
C PHE A 80 -5.37 -4.83 -7.23
N VAL A 81 -4.15 -5.24 -6.89
CA VAL A 81 -3.48 -4.92 -5.63
C VAL A 81 -2.32 -3.97 -5.91
N MET A 82 -2.41 -2.73 -5.45
CA MET A 82 -1.32 -1.75 -5.52
C MET A 82 -0.57 -1.75 -4.19
N ALA A 83 0.63 -2.35 -4.15
CA ALA A 83 1.43 -2.45 -2.95
C ALA A 83 2.57 -1.43 -2.91
N HIS A 84 2.48 -0.47 -1.99
CA HIS A 84 3.54 0.48 -1.68
C HIS A 84 3.92 0.43 -0.20
N ILE A 85 4.05 -0.80 0.30
CA ILE A 85 4.36 -1.08 1.70
C ILE A 85 5.82 -0.73 2.00
N ARG A 86 6.04 -0.10 3.16
CA ARG A 86 7.39 0.09 3.71
C ARG A 86 7.51 -0.53 5.09
N VAL A 87 8.02 -1.77 5.13
CA VAL A 87 8.26 -2.49 6.37
C VAL A 87 9.37 -1.80 7.18
N GLY A 88 9.10 -1.47 8.44
CA GLY A 88 10.02 -0.73 9.32
C GLY A 88 9.85 0.80 9.32
N LYS A 89 8.90 1.36 8.54
CA LYS A 89 8.56 2.79 8.52
C LYS A 89 9.82 3.70 8.38
N TYR A 90 9.77 4.93 8.89
CA TYR A 90 10.94 5.81 9.00
C TYR A 90 11.98 5.41 10.08
N PRO A 91 11.63 4.87 11.26
CA PRO A 91 12.65 4.52 12.27
C PRO A 91 13.67 3.47 11.80
N MET A 92 13.25 2.49 10.99
CA MET A 92 14.20 1.53 10.38
C MET A 92 15.08 2.22 9.32
N ARG A 93 14.53 3.21 8.60
CA ARG A 93 15.31 4.04 7.66
C ARG A 93 16.35 4.88 8.39
N GLU A 94 16.01 5.45 9.53
CA GLU A 94 16.94 6.24 10.34
C GLU A 94 18.06 5.37 10.91
N LYS A 95 17.73 4.19 11.47
CA LYS A 95 18.73 3.21 11.92
C LYS A 95 19.67 2.80 10.78
N MET A 96 19.12 2.59 9.57
CA MET A 96 19.90 2.26 8.36
C MET A 96 20.81 3.42 7.91
N LYS A 97 20.35 4.68 8.02
CA LYS A 97 21.16 5.86 7.70
C LYS A 97 22.27 6.07 8.74
N LYS A 98 21.95 5.89 10.03
CA LYS A 98 22.90 6.06 11.15
C LYS A 98 23.97 4.98 11.13
N SER A 99 23.60 3.72 10.85
CA SER A 99 24.58 2.64 10.66
C SER A 99 25.46 2.90 9.45
N ARG A 100 24.92 3.34 8.31
CA ARG A 100 25.71 3.70 7.12
C ARG A 100 26.70 4.84 7.41
N CYS A 101 26.34 5.83 8.23
CA CYS A 101 27.23 6.95 8.58
C CYS A 101 28.35 6.51 9.54
N ALA A 102 28.04 5.64 10.52
CA ALA A 102 29.04 5.06 11.41
C ALA A 102 30.05 4.17 10.65
N THR A 103 29.59 3.37 9.68
CA THR A 103 30.48 2.50 8.88
C THR A 103 31.19 3.25 7.75
N ALA A 104 30.64 4.36 7.25
CA ALA A 104 31.27 5.17 6.21
C ALA A 104 32.53 5.90 6.69
N CYS A 105 32.67 6.15 8.00
CA CYS A 105 33.92 6.65 8.58
C CYS A 105 35.01 5.57 8.72
N TRP A 106 34.69 4.28 8.55
CA TRP A 106 35.65 3.20 8.81
C TRP A 106 35.90 2.24 7.62
N ALA A 107 34.99 2.07 6.65
CA ALA A 107 35.25 1.04 5.64
C ALA A 107 34.55 1.26 4.28
N ARG A 108 35.39 1.30 3.24
CA ARG A 108 35.11 0.84 1.87
C ARG A 108 34.58 -0.61 1.92
N LYS A 109 33.27 -0.80 2.11
CA LYS A 109 32.56 -2.08 1.93
C LYS A 109 31.28 -1.86 1.10
N PRO A 110 30.87 -2.85 0.28
CA PRO A 110 29.83 -2.65 -0.73
C PRO A 110 28.48 -2.33 -0.07
N ALA A 111 27.71 -1.46 -0.73
CA ALA A 111 26.47 -0.85 -0.27
C ALA A 111 25.30 -1.82 0.04
N GLY A 112 25.54 -3.14 0.14
CA GLY A 112 24.53 -4.19 0.23
C GLY A 112 24.01 -4.52 1.65
N ARG A 113 24.82 -4.39 2.71
CA ARG A 113 24.39 -4.85 4.06
C ARG A 113 23.28 -4.03 4.69
N ALA A 114 23.20 -2.74 4.38
CA ALA A 114 22.18 -1.86 4.96
C ALA A 114 20.78 -2.11 4.36
N GLY A 115 20.71 -2.47 3.07
CA GLY A 115 19.44 -2.75 2.38
C GLY A 115 18.87 -4.14 2.68
N PHE A 116 19.73 -5.08 3.03
CA PHE A 116 19.38 -6.48 3.27
C PHE A 116 18.25 -6.70 4.32
N PRO A 117 18.27 -6.10 5.53
CA PRO A 117 17.20 -6.32 6.50
C PRO A 117 15.86 -5.73 6.05
N THR A 118 15.86 -4.60 5.36
CA THR A 118 14.63 -3.99 4.81
C THR A 118 14.10 -4.80 3.64
N ALA A 119 14.98 -5.33 2.79
CA ALA A 119 14.62 -6.20 1.67
C ALA A 119 14.05 -7.53 2.17
N CYS A 120 14.70 -8.19 3.14
CA CYS A 120 14.17 -9.42 3.73
C CYS A 120 12.83 -9.21 4.43
N ALA A 121 12.65 -8.11 5.16
CA ALA A 121 11.38 -7.78 5.80
C ALA A 121 10.27 -7.47 4.77
N LEU A 122 10.62 -6.78 3.67
CA LEU A 122 9.71 -6.53 2.56
C LEU A 122 9.34 -7.82 1.83
N SER A 123 10.30 -8.72 1.58
CA SER A 123 10.07 -10.03 0.99
C SER A 123 9.14 -10.88 1.86
N ALA A 124 9.36 -10.92 3.18
CA ALA A 124 8.49 -11.66 4.10
C ALA A 124 7.06 -11.09 4.13
N ALA A 125 6.91 -9.76 4.17
CA ALA A 125 5.60 -9.12 4.13
C ALA A 125 4.90 -9.36 2.80
N CYS A 126 5.60 -9.20 1.68
CA CYS A 126 5.05 -9.46 0.35
C CYS A 126 4.64 -10.93 0.18
N TRP A 127 5.37 -11.86 0.78
CA TRP A 127 5.05 -13.29 0.72
C TRP A 127 3.85 -13.65 1.58
N SER A 128 3.77 -13.14 2.82
CA SER A 128 2.58 -13.29 3.69
C SER A 128 1.31 -12.74 3.02
N TRP A 129 1.44 -11.59 2.36
CA TRP A 129 0.36 -10.97 1.60
C TRP A 129 -0.04 -11.77 0.37
N TRP A 130 0.94 -12.25 -0.40
CA TRP A 130 0.67 -13.07 -1.57
C TRP A 130 -0.09 -14.36 -1.19
N ILE A 131 0.31 -15.02 -0.10
CA ILE A 131 -0.39 -16.18 0.46
C ILE A 131 -1.84 -15.82 0.84
N THR A 132 -2.03 -14.68 1.49
CA THR A 132 -3.35 -14.21 1.93
C THR A 132 -4.26 -13.89 0.75
N TRP A 133 -3.73 -13.19 -0.26
CA TRP A 133 -4.46 -12.88 -1.47
C TRP A 133 -4.75 -14.14 -2.31
N SER A 134 -3.77 -15.03 -2.48
CA SER A 134 -3.94 -16.26 -3.27
C SER A 134 -4.92 -17.25 -2.63
N SER A 135 -5.07 -17.22 -1.30
CA SER A 135 -5.99 -18.08 -0.55
C SER A 135 -7.41 -17.52 -0.44
N THR A 136 -7.63 -16.26 -0.83
CA THR A 136 -8.97 -15.68 -0.84
C THR A 136 -9.71 -16.18 -2.09
N PRO A 137 -10.93 -16.75 -1.96
CA PRO A 137 -11.67 -17.25 -3.12
C PRO A 137 -11.96 -16.11 -4.10
N ARG A 138 -11.38 -16.19 -5.30
CA ARG A 138 -11.76 -15.30 -6.38
C ARG A 138 -13.15 -15.71 -6.85
N THR A 139 -14.13 -14.83 -6.74
CA THR A 139 -15.37 -14.96 -7.49
C THR A 139 -14.98 -14.99 -8.98
N ARG A 140 -15.04 -16.18 -9.59
CA ARG A 140 -14.84 -16.33 -11.03
C ARG A 140 -15.95 -15.57 -11.75
N GLY A 141 -15.64 -14.36 -12.17
CA GLY A 141 -16.36 -13.63 -13.20
C GLY A 141 -15.46 -13.55 -14.43
N CYS A 142 -15.76 -14.39 -15.42
CA CYS A 142 -14.98 -14.82 -16.59
C CYS A 142 -14.02 -16.00 -16.33
#